data_AF-A0A355FAN1-F1
#
_entry.id   AF-A0A355FAN1-F1
#
_cell.length_a   1.000
_cell.length_b   1.000
_cell.length_c   1.000
_cell.angle_alpha   90.00
_cell.angle_beta   90.00
_cell.angle_gamma   90.00
#
_symmetry.space_group_name_H-M   'P 1'
#
loop_
_entity.id
_entity.type
_entity.pdbx_description
1 polymer ?
#
loop_
_entity_poly.entity_id
_entity_poly.type
_entity_poly.pdbx_seq_one_letter_code
_entity_poly.pdbx_strand_id
1 'polypeptide(L)'
;MSDNQDDLLPFEQPIPVDIEEEMRRSYLDYAMSVIIGRALPDVRDGLKPVHRRVLYGMWESGNRSDRPYKKSARIVGDVMGKYHPHGDSAIYDTVVRMAQDFSMRYVLVDGQGNFGSLDGDNPAAMRYTEVRLTKLAEEMIREDIDKETVDWVPNYDGSETEPAVLPARVPNLLINGSSGIAVGMA
;
A
#
# COMPACT_ATOMS: atom_id res chain seq x y z
N MET A 1 -32.99 -35.90 40.13
CA MET A 1 -31.64 -35.50 39.67
C MET A 1 -31.86 -34.88 38.30
N SER A 2 -31.50 -33.61 38.19
CA SER A 2 -31.89 -32.67 37.14
C SER A 2 -31.46 -33.11 35.74
N ASP A 3 -32.42 -33.23 34.83
CA ASP A 3 -32.19 -33.17 33.39
C ASP A 3 -31.64 -31.77 33.06
N ASN A 4 -30.33 -31.68 32.86
CA ASN A 4 -29.70 -30.54 32.19
C ASN A 4 -29.92 -30.70 30.68
N GLN A 5 -31.11 -30.37 30.22
CA GLN A 5 -31.37 -29.95 28.85
C GLN A 5 -31.84 -28.51 28.93
N ASP A 6 -30.92 -27.58 28.64
CA ASP A 6 -31.18 -26.29 27.98
C ASP A 6 -29.98 -25.37 28.20
N ASP A 7 -29.19 -25.21 27.14
CA ASP A 7 -28.67 -23.92 26.66
C ASP A 7 -27.73 -24.18 25.48
N LEU A 8 -28.24 -24.88 24.45
CA LEU A 8 -27.71 -24.67 23.10
C LEU A 8 -28.32 -23.35 22.62
N LEU A 9 -27.52 -22.28 22.69
CA LEU A 9 -27.85 -21.00 22.08
C LEU A 9 -28.47 -21.26 20.70
N PRO A 10 -29.67 -20.73 20.40
CA PRO A 10 -30.27 -20.95 19.08
C PRO A 10 -29.27 -20.43 18.05
N PHE A 11 -28.84 -21.29 17.14
CA PHE A 11 -28.20 -20.83 15.91
C PHE A 11 -29.12 -19.73 15.36
N GLU A 12 -28.61 -18.50 15.28
CA GLU A 12 -29.36 -17.38 14.71
C GLU A 12 -29.99 -17.86 13.40
N GLN A 13 -31.32 -17.76 13.31
CA GLN A 13 -31.98 -18.16 12.08
C GLN A 13 -31.41 -17.31 10.93
N PRO A 14 -30.92 -17.94 9.84
CA PRO A 14 -30.34 -17.19 8.75
C PRO A 14 -31.40 -16.25 8.19
N ILE A 15 -31.06 -14.95 8.17
CA ILE A 15 -31.92 -13.93 7.58
C ILE A 15 -32.04 -14.28 6.08
N PRO A 16 -33.24 -14.52 5.54
CA PRO A 16 -33.39 -14.79 4.13
C PRO A 16 -32.96 -13.55 3.34
N VAL A 17 -31.97 -13.72 2.46
CA VAL A 17 -31.48 -12.65 1.57
C VAL A 17 -31.78 -13.02 0.13
N ASP A 18 -32.26 -12.06 -0.64
CA ASP A 18 -32.46 -12.21 -2.07
C ASP A 18 -31.10 -12.33 -2.79
N ILE A 19 -30.96 -13.36 -3.64
CA ILE A 19 -29.68 -13.66 -4.29
C ILE A 19 -29.28 -12.59 -5.32
N GLU A 20 -30.24 -12.00 -6.03
CA GLU A 20 -29.96 -10.97 -7.03
C GLU A 20 -29.42 -9.72 -6.33
N GLU A 21 -30.08 -9.32 -5.24
CA GLU A 21 -29.66 -8.17 -4.44
C GLU A 21 -28.32 -8.40 -3.75
N GLU A 22 -28.08 -9.58 -3.16
CA GLU A 22 -26.81 -9.90 -2.51
C GLU A 22 -25.65 -9.91 -3.52
N MET A 23 -25.85 -10.53 -4.68
CA MET A 23 -24.84 -10.56 -5.75
C MET A 23 -24.52 -9.16 -6.26
N ARG A 24 -25.55 -8.32 -6.47
CA ARG A 24 -25.37 -6.94 -6.92
C ARG A 24 -24.60 -6.12 -5.89
N ARG A 25 -24.96 -6.21 -4.61
CA ARG A 25 -24.29 -5.47 -3.52
C ARG A 25 -22.84 -5.91 -3.35
N SER A 26 -22.61 -7.22 -3.16
CA SER A 26 -21.28 -7.79 -2.96
C SER A 26 -20.35 -7.50 -4.15
N TYR A 27 -20.86 -7.57 -5.39
CA TYR A 27 -20.09 -7.24 -6.57
C TYR A 27 -19.72 -5.74 -6.62
N LEU A 28 -20.67 -4.85 -6.35
CA LEU A 28 -20.43 -3.41 -6.36
C LEU A 28 -19.44 -2.98 -5.27
N ASP A 29 -19.56 -3.51 -4.06
CA ASP A 29 -18.66 -3.22 -2.95
C ASP A 29 -17.22 -3.65 -3.29
N TYR A 30 -17.06 -4.86 -3.83
CA TYR A 30 -15.76 -5.34 -4.29
C TYR A 30 -15.22 -4.48 -5.43
N ALA A 31 -16.03 -4.18 -6.46
CA ALA A 31 -15.61 -3.39 -7.61
C ALA A 31 -15.13 -1.99 -7.21
N MET A 32 -15.90 -1.30 -6.35
CA MET A 32 -15.52 0.00 -5.81
C MET A 32 -14.23 -0.07 -4.99
N SER A 33 -14.08 -1.10 -4.14
CA SER A 33 -12.86 -1.30 -3.35
C SER A 33 -11.62 -1.47 -4.23
N VAL A 34 -11.75 -2.16 -5.38
CA VAL A 34 -10.65 -2.37 -6.33
C VAL A 34 -10.33 -1.09 -7.10
N ILE A 35 -11.35 -0.37 -7.59
CA ILE A 35 -11.16 0.85 -8.37
C ILE A 35 -10.47 1.93 -7.53
N ILE A 36 -11.00 2.22 -6.34
CA ILE A 36 -10.55 3.34 -5.50
C ILE A 36 -9.37 2.91 -4.62
N GLY A 37 -9.44 1.73 -4.01
CA GLY A 37 -8.52 1.30 -2.95
C GLY A 37 -7.29 0.52 -3.43
N ARG A 38 -7.18 0.21 -4.74
CA ARG A 38 -6.12 -0.69 -5.22
C ARG A 38 -5.54 -0.33 -6.58
N ALA A 39 -6.38 -0.32 -7.62
CA ALA A 39 -5.92 -0.46 -8.99
C ALA A 39 -5.44 0.85 -9.61
N LEU A 40 -6.15 1.96 -9.39
CA LEU A 40 -5.88 3.25 -10.01
C LEU A 40 -5.06 4.17 -9.10
N PRO A 41 -4.15 4.98 -9.66
CA PRO A 41 -3.46 6.01 -8.90
C PRO A 41 -4.39 7.20 -8.60
N ASP A 42 -4.05 7.99 -7.58
CA ASP A 42 -4.64 9.33 -7.42
C ASP A 42 -3.97 10.31 -8.39
N VAL A 43 -4.75 11.19 -9.02
CA VAL A 43 -4.22 12.17 -9.99
C VAL A 43 -3.28 13.19 -9.36
N ARG A 44 -3.46 13.48 -8.06
CA ARG A 44 -2.73 14.54 -7.34
C ARG A 44 -1.28 14.15 -7.07
N ASP A 45 -1.03 12.89 -6.71
CA ASP A 45 0.32 12.40 -6.40
C ASP A 45 0.82 11.30 -7.36
N GLY A 46 -0.03 10.78 -8.22
CA GLY A 46 0.31 9.71 -9.16
C GLY A 46 0.56 8.35 -8.51
N LEU A 47 0.14 8.16 -7.25
CA LEU A 47 0.43 6.95 -6.48
C LEU A 47 -0.83 6.12 -6.22
N LYS A 48 -0.67 4.80 -6.28
CA LYS A 48 -1.65 3.86 -5.71
C LYS A 48 -1.48 3.77 -4.18
N PRO A 49 -2.49 3.32 -3.42
CA PRO A 49 -2.41 3.28 -1.96
C PRO A 49 -1.18 2.53 -1.41
N VAL A 50 -0.79 1.39 -2.00
CA VAL A 50 0.41 0.64 -1.54
C VAL A 50 1.70 1.45 -1.72
N HIS A 51 1.88 2.18 -2.82
CA HIS A 51 3.07 3.01 -3.03
C HIS A 51 3.13 4.14 -2.00
N ARG A 52 2.00 4.82 -1.77
CA ARG A 52 1.87 5.91 -0.80
C ARG A 52 2.23 5.44 0.61
N ARG A 53 1.68 4.32 1.04
CA ARG A 53 1.94 3.72 2.36
C ARG A 53 3.39 3.29 2.53
N VAL A 54 4.02 2.74 1.49
CA VAL A 54 5.45 2.41 1.52
C VAL A 54 6.30 3.66 1.70
N LEU A 55 6.09 4.69 0.87
CA LEU A 55 6.86 5.93 0.95
C LEU A 55 6.64 6.65 2.29
N TYR A 56 5.39 6.71 2.76
CA TYR A 56 5.05 7.29 4.05
C TYR A 56 5.64 6.49 5.22
N GLY A 57 5.56 5.15 5.23
CA GLY A 57 6.17 4.33 6.27
C GLY A 57 7.71 4.43 6.30
N MET A 58 8.35 4.55 5.13
CA MET A 58 9.78 4.87 5.05
C MET A 58 10.09 6.27 5.60
N TRP A 59 9.21 7.24 5.33
CA TRP A 59 9.33 8.59 5.88
C TRP A 59 9.14 8.60 7.41
N GLU A 60 8.04 8.06 7.93
CA GLU A 60 7.76 8.02 9.36
C GLU A 60 8.88 7.30 10.15
N SER A 61 9.42 6.19 9.62
CA SER A 61 10.52 5.46 10.25
C SER A 61 11.90 6.15 10.17
N GLY A 62 11.99 7.35 9.60
CA GLY A 62 13.25 8.08 9.45
C GLY A 62 14.20 7.51 8.37
N ASN A 63 13.70 6.70 7.43
CA ASN A 63 14.52 6.05 6.39
C ASN A 63 14.80 7.00 5.19
N ARG A 64 15.46 8.12 5.48
CA ARG A 64 15.82 9.16 4.51
C ARG A 64 17.03 8.76 3.65
N SER A 65 17.21 9.46 2.53
CA SER A 65 18.29 9.37 1.56
C SER A 65 19.67 9.69 2.13
N ASP A 66 19.74 10.49 3.20
CA ASP A 66 20.99 10.83 3.92
C ASP A 66 21.36 9.79 4.99
N ARG A 67 20.49 8.81 5.26
CA ARG A 67 20.72 7.75 6.24
C ARG A 67 21.25 6.46 5.58
N PRO A 68 21.87 5.57 6.36
CA PRO A 68 22.22 4.23 5.89
C PRO A 68 20.97 3.46 5.46
N TYR A 69 21.15 2.52 4.53
CA TYR A 69 20.09 1.61 4.11
C TYR A 69 19.55 0.78 5.29
N LYS A 70 18.26 0.45 5.24
CA LYS A 70 17.60 -0.45 6.19
C LYS A 70 17.13 -1.71 5.48
N LYS A 71 17.16 -2.85 6.18
CA LYS A 71 16.64 -4.13 5.66
C LYS A 71 15.22 -3.97 5.11
N SER A 72 14.97 -4.44 3.89
CA SER A 72 13.66 -4.36 3.25
C SER A 72 12.58 -5.05 4.09
N ALA A 73 12.92 -6.18 4.73
CA ALA A 73 12.02 -6.90 5.63
C ALA A 73 11.48 -6.04 6.79
N ARG A 74 12.28 -5.10 7.30
CA ARG A 74 11.83 -4.17 8.35
C ARG A 74 10.80 -3.20 7.80
N ILE A 75 11.08 -2.58 6.65
CA ILE A 75 10.16 -1.62 6.01
C ILE A 75 8.84 -2.29 5.64
N VAL A 76 8.90 -3.49 5.07
CA VAL A 76 7.71 -4.29 4.73
C VAL A 76 6.89 -4.59 5.97
N GLY A 77 7.53 -5.04 7.06
CA GLY A 77 6.86 -5.31 8.33
C GLY A 77 6.19 -4.08 8.95
N ASP A 78 6.90 -2.95 8.99
CA ASP A 78 6.37 -1.69 9.54
C ASP A 78 5.16 -1.19 8.73
N VAL A 79 5.24 -1.21 7.39
CA VAL A 79 4.14 -0.80 6.51
C VAL A 79 2.94 -1.74 6.61
N MET A 80 3.19 -3.05 6.67
CA MET A 80 2.14 -4.06 6.81
C MET A 80 1.40 -3.91 8.13
N GLY A 81 2.14 -3.75 9.23
CA GLY A 81 1.58 -3.67 10.58
C GLY A 81 0.84 -2.37 10.87
N LYS A 82 1.19 -1.26 10.21
CA LYS A 82 0.55 0.05 10.47
C LYS A 82 -0.48 0.45 9.43
N TYR A 83 -0.21 0.21 8.14
CA TYR A 83 -0.92 0.90 7.06
C TYR A 83 -1.52 -0.04 6.00
N HIS A 84 -0.90 -1.18 5.71
CA HIS A 84 -1.31 -2.03 4.59
C HIS A 84 -1.62 -3.47 5.04
N PRO A 85 -2.90 -3.77 5.38
CA PRO A 85 -3.31 -5.07 5.94
C PRO A 85 -3.45 -6.16 4.86
N HIS A 86 -2.44 -6.27 4.00
CA HIS A 86 -2.35 -7.24 2.91
C HIS A 86 -0.97 -7.90 2.92
N GLY A 87 -0.80 -8.94 2.09
CA GLY A 87 0.40 -9.77 2.09
C GLY A 87 1.70 -8.97 1.96
N ASP A 88 2.71 -9.40 2.72
CA ASP A 88 4.08 -8.89 2.69
C ASP A 88 4.69 -8.91 1.29
N SER A 89 4.38 -9.93 0.49
CA SER A 89 4.81 -10.05 -0.91
C SER A 89 4.41 -8.85 -1.76
N ALA A 90 3.15 -8.42 -1.70
CA ALA A 90 2.66 -7.29 -2.49
C ALA A 90 3.36 -5.96 -2.12
N ILE A 91 3.67 -5.78 -0.84
CA ILE A 91 4.42 -4.62 -0.35
C ILE A 91 5.87 -4.71 -0.82
N TYR A 92 6.51 -5.86 -0.71
CA TYR A 92 7.89 -6.05 -1.16
C TYR A 92 8.05 -5.88 -2.67
N ASP A 93 7.14 -6.45 -3.47
CA ASP A 93 7.15 -6.28 -4.92
C ASP A 93 6.97 -4.82 -5.32
N THR A 94 6.18 -4.06 -4.56
CA THR A 94 6.03 -2.61 -4.73
C THR A 94 7.35 -1.88 -4.44
N VAL A 95 8.01 -2.21 -3.32
CA VAL A 95 9.33 -1.66 -2.97
C VAL A 95 10.35 -1.97 -4.08
N VAL A 96 10.38 -3.22 -4.56
CA VAL A 96 11.29 -3.66 -5.61
C VAL A 96 11.06 -2.87 -6.89
N ARG A 97 9.81 -2.76 -7.35
CA ARG A 97 9.48 -2.01 -8.57
C ARG A 97 9.86 -0.53 -8.48
N MET A 98 9.71 0.09 -7.31
CA MET A 98 10.11 1.48 -7.08
C MET A 98 11.63 1.69 -7.00
N ALA A 99 12.41 0.61 -6.89
CA ALA A 99 13.88 0.63 -6.86
C ALA A 99 14.52 0.25 -8.21
N GLN A 100 13.76 -0.26 -9.18
CA GLN A 100 14.24 -0.66 -10.49
C GLN A 100 14.25 0.52 -11.47
N ASP A 101 15.42 0.96 -11.91
CA ASP A 101 15.62 2.05 -12.87
C ASP A 101 15.14 1.73 -14.29
N PHE A 102 15.07 0.46 -14.64
CA PHE A 102 14.48 -0.02 -15.90
C PHE A 102 12.94 -0.09 -15.86
N SER A 103 12.33 -0.06 -14.66
CA SER A 103 10.87 -0.09 -14.49
C SER A 103 10.26 1.28 -14.28
N MET A 104 11.04 2.26 -13.81
CA MET A 104 10.59 3.60 -13.47
C MET A 104 11.59 4.65 -13.94
N ARG A 105 11.11 5.68 -14.62
CA ARG A 105 11.98 6.74 -15.17
C ARG A 105 12.77 7.48 -14.09
N TYR A 106 12.14 7.73 -12.95
CA TYR A 106 12.76 8.27 -11.75
C TYR A 106 12.35 7.44 -10.53
N VAL A 107 13.24 6.53 -10.12
CA VAL A 107 13.05 5.67 -8.96
C VAL A 107 12.73 6.49 -7.70
N LEU A 108 11.86 5.93 -6.86
CA LEU A 108 11.43 6.54 -5.61
C LEU A 108 12.12 5.88 -4.40
N VAL A 109 12.58 4.65 -4.56
CA VAL A 109 13.35 3.91 -3.56
C VAL A 109 14.78 3.70 -4.06
N ASP A 110 15.76 3.97 -3.21
CA ASP A 110 17.17 3.65 -3.43
C ASP A 110 17.44 2.28 -2.78
N GLY A 111 17.78 1.29 -3.59
CA GLY A 111 17.96 -0.10 -3.17
C GLY A 111 19.43 -0.55 -3.23
N GLN A 112 19.86 -1.29 -2.20
CA GLN A 112 21.15 -1.98 -2.15
C GLN A 112 20.94 -3.51 -2.13
N GLY A 113 21.54 -4.20 -3.09
CA GLY A 113 21.42 -5.65 -3.27
C GLY A 113 20.86 -6.02 -4.65
N ASN A 114 20.42 -7.27 -4.82
CA ASN A 114 19.81 -7.72 -6.06
C ASN A 114 18.30 -7.42 -6.09
N PHE A 115 17.89 -6.48 -6.94
CA PHE A 115 16.51 -6.07 -7.18
C PHE A 115 15.93 -6.61 -8.50
N GLY A 116 16.54 -7.65 -9.06
CA GLY A 116 16.14 -8.25 -10.33
C GLY A 116 16.82 -7.60 -11.52
N SER A 117 16.50 -8.09 -12.72
CA SER A 117 17.13 -7.67 -13.98
C SER A 117 16.09 -7.52 -15.10
N LEU A 118 16.53 -6.90 -16.20
CA LEU A 118 15.76 -6.82 -17.46
C LEU A 118 15.49 -8.19 -18.08
N ASP A 119 16.34 -9.18 -17.79
CA ASP A 119 16.24 -10.54 -18.33
C ASP A 119 15.14 -11.36 -17.63
N GLY A 120 14.47 -10.78 -16.63
CA GLY A 120 13.40 -11.41 -15.88
C GLY A 120 13.85 -12.13 -14.61
N ASP A 121 15.09 -11.90 -14.15
CA ASP A 121 15.54 -12.44 -12.87
C ASP A 121 14.76 -11.81 -11.73
N ASN A 122 14.25 -12.65 -10.82
CA ASN A 122 13.56 -12.20 -9.63
C ASN A 122 14.52 -11.46 -8.67
N PRO A 123 14.02 -10.49 -7.89
CA PRO A 123 14.80 -9.88 -6.82
C PRO A 123 15.21 -10.94 -5.78
N ALA A 124 16.30 -10.67 -5.07
CA ALA A 124 16.62 -11.44 -3.89
C ALA A 124 15.53 -11.30 -2.82
N ALA A 125 15.43 -12.26 -1.89
CA ALA A 125 14.48 -12.16 -0.79
C ALA A 125 14.74 -10.92 0.08
N MET A 126 13.68 -10.34 0.66
CA MET A 126 13.71 -9.10 1.46
C MET A 126 14.65 -9.10 2.68
N ARG A 127 15.12 -10.29 3.10
CA ARG A 127 16.14 -10.44 4.15
C ARG A 127 17.56 -10.05 3.69
N TYR A 128 17.80 -10.04 2.37
CA TYR A 128 19.10 -9.72 1.77
C TYR A 128 19.18 -8.30 1.22
N THR A 129 18.06 -7.75 0.75
CA THR A 129 18.00 -6.40 0.19
C THR A 129 17.85 -5.34 1.29
N GLU A 130 18.35 -4.15 1.01
CA GLU A 130 18.21 -2.98 1.86
C GLU A 130 17.73 -1.79 1.04
N VAL A 131 16.99 -0.87 1.66
CA VAL A 131 16.37 0.27 0.99
C VAL A 131 16.42 1.52 1.84
N ARG A 132 16.37 2.67 1.16
CA ARG A 132 16.09 3.99 1.72
C ARG A 132 15.35 4.85 0.70
N LEU A 133 14.83 5.99 1.13
CA LEU A 133 14.19 6.94 0.20
C LEU A 133 15.23 7.53 -0.76
N THR A 134 14.82 7.80 -1.98
CA THR A 134 15.56 8.71 -2.86
C THR A 134 15.30 10.17 -2.46
N LYS A 135 16.19 11.08 -2.86
CA LYS A 135 15.94 12.53 -2.70
C LYS A 135 14.66 12.99 -3.39
N LEU A 136 14.31 12.38 -4.52
CA LEU A 136 13.07 12.71 -5.24
C LEU A 136 11.83 12.30 -4.42
N ALA A 137 11.84 11.10 -3.84
CA ALA A 137 10.74 10.66 -2.99
C ALA A 137 10.60 11.52 -1.72
N GLU A 138 11.70 12.06 -1.20
CA GLU A 138 11.61 13.05 -0.12
C GLU A 138 10.92 14.34 -0.58
N GLU A 139 11.13 14.83 -1.81
CA GLU A 139 10.41 16.01 -2.33
C GLU A 139 8.91 15.73 -2.56
N MET A 140 8.50 14.47 -2.70
CA MET A 140 7.08 14.08 -2.75
C MET A 140 6.37 14.24 -1.40
N ILE A 141 7.12 14.13 -0.28
CA ILE A 141 6.58 14.13 1.08
C ILE A 141 6.94 15.44 1.78
N ARG A 142 8.24 15.64 2.00
CA ARG A 142 8.92 16.71 2.72
C ARG A 142 8.25 17.06 4.06
N GLU A 143 8.79 18.06 4.74
CA GLU A 143 8.21 18.64 5.95
C GLU A 143 6.83 19.30 5.72
N ASP A 144 6.35 19.39 4.47
CA ASP A 144 5.04 19.96 4.19
C ASP A 144 3.91 19.03 4.64
N ILE A 145 4.16 17.72 4.70
CA ILE A 145 3.18 16.75 5.20
C ILE A 145 2.74 17.05 6.64
N ASP A 146 3.62 17.69 7.43
CA ASP A 146 3.38 18.06 8.83
C ASP A 146 2.76 19.47 8.97
N LYS A 147 2.51 20.17 7.86
CA LYS A 147 1.99 21.56 7.82
C LYS A 147 0.53 21.65 7.38
N GLU A 148 -0.28 20.66 7.73
CA GLU A 148 -1.72 20.61 7.41
C GLU A 148 -2.01 20.78 5.90
N THR A 149 -1.13 20.26 5.04
CA THR A 149 -1.25 20.40 3.58
C THR A 149 -2.09 19.31 2.92
N VAL A 150 -2.34 18.21 3.64
CA VAL A 150 -3.12 17.06 3.17
C VAL A 150 -4.06 16.57 4.26
N ASP A 151 -5.16 15.97 3.84
CA ASP A 151 -6.08 15.30 4.75
C ASP A 151 -5.46 14.00 5.27
N TRP A 152 -5.69 13.72 6.54
CA TRP A 152 -5.31 12.49 7.22
C TRP A 152 -6.53 11.60 7.40
N VAL A 153 -6.34 10.30 7.24
CA VAL A 153 -7.38 9.29 7.48
C VAL A 153 -6.91 8.29 8.53
N PRO A 154 -7.81 7.72 9.34
CA PRO A 154 -7.49 6.59 10.19
C PRO A 154 -6.96 5.43 9.36
N ASN A 155 -6.00 4.68 9.90
CA ASN A 155 -5.57 3.42 9.31
C ASN A 155 -6.68 2.34 9.46
N TYR A 156 -6.39 1.12 9.02
CA TYR A 156 -7.39 0.06 8.91
C TYR A 156 -7.98 -0.42 10.26
N ASP A 157 -7.29 -0.22 11.38
CA ASP A 157 -7.76 -0.57 12.73
C ASP A 157 -8.03 0.65 13.63
N GLY A 158 -7.84 1.86 13.10
CA GLY A 158 -8.06 3.12 13.80
C GLY A 158 -7.01 3.47 14.86
N SER A 159 -5.91 2.73 14.98
CA SER A 159 -4.84 3.00 15.95
C SER A 159 -3.81 4.02 15.48
N GLU A 160 -3.67 4.18 14.16
CA GLU A 160 -2.72 5.09 13.52
C GLU A 160 -3.44 5.98 12.48
N THR A 161 -2.72 6.95 11.93
CA THR A 161 -3.22 7.77 10.82
C THR A 161 -2.28 7.69 9.61
N GLU A 162 -2.85 7.81 8.41
CA GLU A 162 -2.11 7.85 7.15
C GLU A 162 -2.60 9.01 6.27
N PRO A 163 -1.72 9.58 5.43
CA PRO A 163 -2.12 10.66 4.52
C PRO A 163 -3.00 10.10 3.39
N ALA A 164 -4.12 10.78 3.10
CA ALA A 164 -4.98 10.40 1.97
C ALA A 164 -4.26 10.53 0.62
N VAL A 165 -3.42 11.57 0.51
CA VAL A 165 -2.50 11.85 -0.61
C VAL A 165 -1.19 12.42 -0.09
N LEU A 166 -0.11 12.32 -0.87
CA LEU A 166 1.12 13.06 -0.56
C LEU A 166 1.04 14.51 -1.07
N PRO A 167 1.77 15.46 -0.45
CA PRO A 167 1.88 16.84 -0.96
C PRO A 167 2.36 16.94 -2.42
N ALA A 168 3.21 16.00 -2.86
CA ALA A 168 3.56 15.75 -4.26
C ALA A 168 3.97 17.00 -5.05
N ARG A 169 5.05 17.67 -4.64
CA ARG A 169 5.61 18.84 -5.34
C ARG A 169 6.10 18.56 -6.77
N VAL A 170 6.20 17.29 -7.14
CA VAL A 170 6.62 16.83 -8.47
C VAL A 170 5.44 16.16 -9.15
N PRO A 171 5.18 16.41 -10.45
CA PRO A 171 4.06 15.81 -11.18
C PRO A 171 4.34 14.33 -11.51
N ASN A 172 4.41 13.49 -10.48
CA ASN A 172 4.85 12.09 -10.53
C ASN A 172 4.02 11.25 -11.52
N LEU A 173 2.70 11.48 -11.59
CA LEU A 173 1.84 10.79 -12.57
C LEU A 173 2.32 10.99 -14.01
N LEU A 174 2.76 12.19 -14.36
CA LEU A 174 3.19 12.52 -15.73
C LEU A 174 4.60 12.00 -16.03
N ILE A 175 5.50 12.02 -15.04
CA ILE A 175 6.90 11.67 -15.27
C ILE A 175 7.19 10.17 -15.14
N ASN A 176 6.48 9.47 -14.25
CA ASN A 176 6.66 8.05 -13.97
C ASN A 176 5.52 7.18 -14.50
N GLY A 177 4.35 7.78 -14.79
CA GLY A 177 3.17 7.05 -15.23
C GLY A 177 2.59 6.14 -14.15
N SER A 178 1.55 5.40 -14.54
CA SER A 178 1.03 4.29 -13.77
C SER A 178 0.38 3.29 -14.73
N SER A 179 0.25 2.05 -14.31
CA SER A 179 -0.54 1.05 -15.01
C SER A 179 -1.32 0.26 -13.98
N GLY A 180 -2.61 0.08 -14.20
CA GLY A 180 -3.47 -0.65 -13.29
C GLY A 180 -4.72 -1.14 -13.98
N ILE A 181 -5.08 -2.40 -13.76
CA ILE A 181 -6.31 -2.98 -14.28
C ILE A 181 -7.30 -3.03 -13.12
N ALA A 182 -8.44 -2.36 -13.27
CA ALA A 182 -9.51 -2.34 -12.28
C ALA A 182 -10.73 -3.14 -12.80
N VAL A 183 -11.86 -3.05 -12.09
CA VAL A 183 -13.11 -3.67 -12.56
C VAL A 183 -13.73 -2.78 -13.63
N GLY A 184 -13.73 -3.25 -14.88
CA GLY A 184 -14.34 -2.55 -16.01
C GLY A 184 -13.51 -1.41 -16.62
N MET A 185 -12.25 -1.22 -16.21
CA MET A 185 -11.35 -0.18 -16.72
C MET A 185 -9.87 -0.57 -16.57
N ALA A 186 -9.00 0.12 -17.31
CA ALA A 186 -7.55 -0.06 -17.32
C ALA A 186 -6.82 1.26 -17.61
#